data_AF-A0A369HZ06-F1
#
_entry.id   AF-A0A369HZ06-F1
#
_cell.length_a   1.000
_cell.length_b   1.000
_cell.length_c   1.000
_cell.angle_alpha   90.00
_cell.angle_beta   90.00
_cell.angle_gamma   90.00
#
_symmetry.space_group_name_H-M   'P 1'
#
loop_
_entity.id
_entity.type
_entity.pdbx_description
1 polymer ?
#
loop_
_entity_poly.entity_id
_entity_poly.type
_entity_poly.pdbx_seq_one_letter_code
_entity_poly.pdbx_strand_id
1 'polypeptide(L)'
;MSAYHSTELCFLSAVYTNLLITKQPTYFYFKPYPNGFKNNKLFVSPDILPKGSVYISACYINDEPYPNFDANELFVTLPKTDERVRVKVLISPVI
;
A
#
# COMPACT_ATOMS: atom_id res chain seq x y z
N MET A 1 -13.10 -25.56 0.26
CA MET A 1 -12.34 -24.35 -0.09
C MET A 1 -10.99 -24.41 0.60
N SER A 2 -9.89 -24.21 -0.13
CA SER A 2 -8.57 -24.07 0.49
C SER A 2 -8.51 -22.76 1.27
N ALA A 3 -7.77 -22.73 2.38
CA ALA A 3 -7.66 -21.54 3.24
C ALA A 3 -7.13 -20.30 2.51
N TYR A 4 -6.40 -20.48 1.40
CA TYR A 4 -5.84 -19.41 0.57
C TYR A 4 -6.91 -18.45 0.04
N HIS A 5 -7.90 -18.95 -0.70
CA HIS A 5 -8.93 -18.10 -1.30
C HIS A 5 -9.79 -17.39 -0.25
N SER A 6 -10.11 -18.06 0.86
CA SER A 6 -10.85 -17.44 1.96
C SER A 6 -10.08 -16.30 2.61
N THR A 7 -8.75 -16.42 2.69
CA THR A 7 -7.88 -15.37 3.24
C THR A 7 -7.78 -14.17 2.30
N GLU A 8 -7.61 -14.40 1.00
CA GLU A 8 -7.59 -13.34 -0.01
C GLU A 8 -8.89 -12.52 -0.01
N LEU A 9 -10.04 -13.21 -0.01
CA LEU A 9 -11.35 -12.56 0.01
C LEU A 9 -11.59 -11.78 1.30
N CYS A 10 -11.17 -12.32 2.45
CA CYS A 10 -11.27 -11.61 3.72
C CYS A 10 -10.41 -10.34 3.72
N PHE A 11 -9.18 -10.41 3.22
CA PHE A 11 -8.30 -9.25 3.07
C PHE A 11 -8.92 -8.18 2.17
N LEU A 12 -9.39 -8.58 0.98
CA LEU A 12 -10.05 -7.66 0.04
C LEU A 12 -11.29 -7.02 0.67
N SER A 13 -12.16 -7.81 1.30
CA SER A 13 -13.34 -7.30 1.98
C SER A 13 -13.00 -6.27 3.05
N ALA A 14 -12.01 -6.55 3.90
CA ALA A 14 -11.57 -5.61 4.94
C ALA A 14 -11.06 -4.30 4.33
N VAL A 15 -10.26 -4.38 3.27
CA VAL A 15 -9.73 -3.20 2.56
C VAL A 15 -10.84 -2.33 1.98
N TYR A 16 -11.79 -2.91 1.23
CA TYR A 16 -12.87 -2.14 0.63
C TYR A 16 -13.84 -1.59 1.66
N THR A 17 -14.19 -2.37 2.69
CA THR A 17 -15.08 -1.90 3.76
C THR A 17 -14.43 -0.74 4.52
N ASN A 18 -13.15 -0.83 4.86
CA ASN A 18 -12.46 0.24 5.58
C ASN A 18 -12.34 1.51 4.73
N LEU A 19 -11.80 1.40 3.51
CA LEU A 19 -11.51 2.57 2.69
C LEU A 19 -12.77 3.16 2.04
N LEU A 20 -13.64 2.34 1.45
CA LEU A 20 -14.74 2.84 0.63
C LEU A 20 -16.03 3.09 1.40
N ILE A 21 -16.32 2.27 2.43
CA ILE A 21 -17.59 2.31 3.15
C ILE A 21 -17.46 3.10 4.45
N THR A 22 -16.60 2.65 5.36
CA THR A 22 -16.45 3.25 6.70
C THR A 22 -15.53 4.48 6.71
N LYS A 23 -14.83 4.74 5.59
CA LYS A 23 -13.92 5.86 5.38
C LYS A 23 -12.79 5.93 6.41
N GLN A 24 -12.27 4.78 6.83
CA GLN A 24 -11.18 4.68 7.80
C GLN A 24 -9.81 4.55 7.12
N PRO A 25 -8.85 5.45 7.42
CA PRO A 25 -7.46 5.29 7.02
C PRO A 25 -6.91 3.93 7.45
N THR A 26 -6.23 3.24 6.54
CA THR A 26 -5.75 1.86 6.76
C THR A 26 -4.26 1.75 6.46
N TYR A 27 -3.53 1.08 7.35
CA TYR A 27 -2.12 0.79 7.15
C TYR A 27 -1.92 -0.45 6.28
N PHE A 28 -1.05 -0.33 5.28
CA PHE A 28 -0.57 -1.44 4.47
C PHE A 28 0.92 -1.65 4.71
N TYR A 29 1.32 -2.92 4.74
CA TYR A 29 2.67 -3.33 5.06
C TYR A 29 3.24 -4.16 3.91
N PHE A 30 4.43 -3.79 3.46
CA PHE A 30 5.14 -4.45 2.38
C PHE A 30 6.59 -4.73 2.79
N LYS A 31 7.13 -5.82 2.27
CA LYS A 31 8.55 -6.20 2.43
C LYS A 31 9.14 -6.57 1.07
N PRO A 32 9.34 -5.57 0.18
CA PRO A 32 9.83 -5.81 -1.17
C PRO A 32 11.26 -6.39 -1.16
N TYR A 33 11.59 -7.13 -2.21
CA TYR A 33 12.96 -7.51 -2.51
C TYR A 33 13.71 -6.32 -3.14
N PRO A 34 15.00 -6.14 -2.81
CA PRO A 34 15.84 -5.15 -3.48
C PRO A 34 15.88 -5.44 -4.97
N ASN A 35 15.83 -4.39 -5.81
CA ASN A 35 15.83 -4.49 -7.27
C ASN A 35 14.71 -5.37 -7.88
N GLY A 36 13.67 -5.72 -7.12
CA GLY A 36 12.56 -6.54 -7.59
C GLY A 36 11.47 -5.80 -8.37
N PHE A 37 11.55 -4.47 -8.45
CA PHE A 37 10.52 -3.62 -9.06
C PHE A 37 11.11 -2.76 -10.17
N LYS A 38 10.39 -2.65 -11.29
CA LYS A 38 10.77 -1.77 -12.39
C LYS A 38 10.84 -0.33 -11.87
N ASN A 39 11.97 0.34 -12.12
CA ASN A 39 12.23 1.71 -11.67
C ASN A 39 12.14 1.91 -10.14
N ASN A 40 12.27 0.83 -9.35
CA ASN A 40 12.10 0.85 -7.90
C ASN A 40 10.75 1.43 -7.43
N LYS A 41 9.71 1.32 -8.25
CA LYS A 41 8.36 1.77 -7.89
C LYS A 41 7.54 0.64 -7.32
N LEU A 42 7.14 0.78 -6.05
CA LEU A 42 6.22 -0.13 -5.37
C LEU A 42 4.81 0.48 -5.39
N PHE A 43 3.88 -0.12 -6.11
CA PHE A 43 2.46 0.23 -6.04
C PHE A 43 1.85 -0.37 -4.77
N VAL A 44 1.11 0.45 -4.02
CA VAL A 44 0.71 0.10 -2.65
C VAL A 44 -0.80 -0.06 -2.46
N SER A 45 -1.58 -0.01 -3.54
CA SER A 45 -3.04 -0.14 -3.52
C SER A 45 -3.52 -1.29 -4.40
N PRO A 46 -4.68 -1.93 -4.10
CA PRO A 46 -5.35 -2.83 -5.02
C PRO A 46 -5.83 -2.11 -6.30
N ASP A 47 -5.73 -2.77 -7.45
CA ASP A 47 -6.04 -2.19 -8.77
C ASP A 47 -7.52 -1.86 -9.01
N ILE A 48 -8.44 -2.53 -8.30
CA ILE A 48 -9.89 -2.39 -8.50
C ILE A 48 -10.48 -1.22 -7.68
N LEU A 49 -9.67 -0.47 -6.93
CA LEU A 49 -10.16 0.74 -6.27
C LEU A 49 -10.56 1.80 -7.31
N PRO A 50 -11.69 2.51 -7.13
CA PRO A 50 -12.07 3.59 -8.02
C PRO A 50 -10.97 4.67 -8.06
N LYS A 51 -10.62 5.13 -9.26
CA LYS A 51 -9.59 6.18 -9.42
C LYS A 51 -9.95 7.42 -8.60
N GLY A 52 -8.97 7.96 -7.88
CA GLY A 52 -9.15 9.14 -7.04
C GLY A 52 -9.98 8.91 -5.76
N SER A 53 -10.33 7.67 -5.41
CA SER A 53 -11.08 7.40 -4.16
C SER A 53 -10.21 7.40 -2.91
N VAL A 54 -8.89 7.23 -3.06
CA VAL A 54 -7.93 7.13 -1.97
C VAL A 54 -6.61 7.80 -2.35
N TYR A 55 -5.79 8.12 -1.35
CA TYR A 55 -4.44 8.67 -1.52
C TYR A 55 -3.49 8.15 -0.43
N ILE A 56 -2.18 8.21 -0.67
CA ILE A 56 -1.18 7.96 0.39
C ILE A 56 -1.08 9.20 1.28
N SER A 57 -1.41 9.03 2.56
CA SER A 57 -1.33 10.11 3.56
C SER A 57 0.00 10.11 4.33
N ALA A 58 0.61 8.94 4.51
CA ALA A 58 1.94 8.83 5.12
C ALA A 58 2.64 7.58 4.61
N CYS A 59 3.97 7.63 4.53
CA CYS A 59 4.82 6.50 4.20
C CYS A 59 5.98 6.42 5.18
N TYR A 60 6.35 5.20 5.54
CA TYR A 60 7.45 4.89 6.44
C TYR A 60 8.30 3.79 5.82
N ILE A 61 9.62 3.92 5.97
CA ILE A 61 10.60 2.89 5.63
C ILE A 61 11.36 2.55 6.90
N ASN A 62 11.34 1.28 7.30
CA ASN A 62 11.94 0.80 8.55
C ASN A 62 11.49 1.60 9.78
N ASP A 63 10.20 1.95 9.81
CA ASP A 63 9.56 2.75 10.87
C ASP A 63 9.94 4.25 10.90
N GLU A 64 10.75 4.71 9.93
CA GLU A 64 11.11 6.13 9.78
C GLU A 64 10.25 6.81 8.70
N PRO A 65 9.81 8.08 8.90
CA PRO A 65 9.05 8.82 7.88
C PRO A 65 9.82 8.93 6.56
N TYR A 66 9.15 8.63 5.45
CA TYR A 66 9.76 8.60 4.13
C TYR A 66 8.93 9.40 3.12
N PRO A 67 9.47 10.49 2.54
CA PRO A 67 8.69 11.42 1.71
C PRO A 67 8.63 11.05 0.22
N ASN A 68 9.42 10.09 -0.26
CA ASN A 68 9.54 9.81 -1.69
C ASN A 68 8.46 8.83 -2.18
N PHE A 69 7.23 9.33 -2.25
CA PHE A 69 6.06 8.63 -2.78
C PHE A 69 5.15 9.58 -3.54
N ASP A 70 4.32 9.03 -4.43
CA ASP A 70 3.27 9.76 -5.11
C ASP A 70 1.93 9.42 -4.46
N ALA A 71 1.30 10.44 -3.86
CA ALA A 71 0.07 10.27 -3.10
C ALA A 71 -1.12 9.88 -3.99
N ASN A 72 -1.16 10.35 -5.24
CA ASN A 72 -2.31 10.17 -6.14
C ASN A 72 -2.13 8.97 -7.07
N GLU A 73 -0.91 8.72 -7.54
CA GLU A 73 -0.56 7.55 -8.35
C GLU A 73 -0.29 6.29 -7.51
N LEU A 74 -0.36 6.41 -6.16
CA LEU A 74 -0.33 5.31 -5.20
C LEU A 74 0.92 4.43 -5.30
N PHE A 75 2.09 5.05 -5.53
CA PHE A 75 3.37 4.35 -5.51
C PHE A 75 4.40 4.99 -4.57
N VAL A 76 5.27 4.16 -4.01
CA VAL A 76 6.44 4.57 -3.24
C VAL A 76 7.69 4.29 -4.07
N THR A 77 8.58 5.27 -4.19
CA THR A 77 9.88 5.07 -4.83
C THR A 77 10.84 4.50 -3.79
N LEU A 78 11.18 3.22 -3.91
CA LEU A 78 12.04 2.52 -2.96
C LEU A 78 13.47 3.11 -2.99
N PRO A 79 14.13 3.19 -1.82
CA PRO A 79 15.53 3.59 -1.75
C PRO A 79 16.40 2.56 -2.48
N LYS A 80 17.51 3.03 -3.04
CA LYS A 80 18.52 2.14 -3.63
C LYS A 80 19.33 1.51 -2.50
N THR A 81 19.00 0.26 -2.18
CA THR A 81 19.70 -0.55 -1.19
C THR A 81 19.67 -2.01 -1.63
N ASP A 82 20.70 -2.76 -1.24
CA ASP A 82 20.77 -4.20 -1.43
C ASP A 82 20.08 -4.99 -0.30
N GLU A 83 19.58 -4.27 0.72
CA GLU A 83 18.85 -4.86 1.83
C GLU A 83 17.33 -4.79 1.64
N ARG A 84 16.60 -5.72 2.27
CA ARG A 84 15.14 -5.63 2.30
C ARG A 84 14.68 -4.57 3.27
N VAL A 85 13.82 -3.68 2.80
CA VAL A 85 13.20 -2.64 3.63
C VAL A 85 11.77 -3.03 4.01
N ARG A 86 11.32 -2.57 5.19
CA ARG A 86 9.91 -2.63 5.59
C ARG A 86 9.24 -1.34 5.16
N VAL A 87 8.29 -1.43 4.24
CA VAL A 87 7.49 -0.28 3.82
C VAL A 87 6.15 -0.34 4.51
N LYS A 88 5.79 0.72 5.21
CA LYS A 88 4.48 0.89 5.84
C LYS A 88 3.85 2.16 5.27
N VAL A 89 2.68 2.04 4.69
CA VAL A 89 1.95 3.20 4.15
C VAL A 89 0.59 3.32 4.80
N LEU A 90 0.17 4.56 5.04
CA LEU A 90 -1.19 4.87 5.46
C LEU A 90 -1.96 5.37 4.23
N ILE A 91 -2.91 4.55 3.77
CA ILE A 91 -3.83 4.94 2.70
C ILE A 91 -5.08 5.52 3.35
N SER A 92 -5.46 6.70 2.89
CA SER A 92 -6.62 7.44 3.39
C SER A 92 -7.64 7.65 2.27
N PRO A 93 -8.94 7.58 2.58
CA PRO A 93 -9.98 7.88 1.61
C PRO A 93 -10.09 9.39 1.34
N VAL A 94 -10.50 9.75 0.14
CA VAL A 94 -10.96 11.10 -0.20
C VAL A 94 -12.38 11.27 0.37
N ILE A 95 -12.61 12.36 1.10
CA ILE A 95 -13.89 12.70 1.74
C ILE A 95 -14.79 13.43 0.74
#